data_AF-A0A1Y5I8T9-F1
#
_entry.id   AF-A0A1Y5I8T9-F1
#
_cell.length_a   1.000
_cell.length_b   1.000
_cell.length_c   1.000
_cell.angle_alpha   90.00
_cell.angle_beta   90.00
_cell.angle_gamma   90.00
#
_symmetry.space_group_name_H-M   'P 1'
#
loop_
_entity.id
_entity.type
_entity.pdbx_description
1 polymer ?
#
loop_
_entity_poly.entity_id
_entity_poly.type
_entity_poly.pdbx_seq_one_letter_code
_entity_poly.pdbx_strand_id
1 'polypeptide(L)'
;MEEDLDDFSVNQRPAKRSGEDDGLVASTREPVPEEYVENAKAIVQETLNGLLEHVDAFGEKTRETAERVKEAGVLNRATGRGLEGEEVVGLSGDSREEVRIEDLVRCENALLSKSTMILAHLGEETQRLNRIAHETIYPMLATLGERPDDEESLSESELRRSFAEKLQPLQDTLLFMEQLRAVTCNLFSQLAVVSSTYTAYTPYQSVRLAWSFDTLGHALAIGLGIDETVRNNRSLGATLTSFKRAVLVLRAKPEQFGMSEVDVASLDSAIVIVEKQLFTCSFFASVLDQLTSTEQTDRFIKELAGAALELNEGAIARLNTKKELLNDKRTLLSTLCLTILHSRLILDIPDIKLCSRAWEVVKACVLVPVTTTVAICPETVLDMHLSPAARECVGNDMLASATSLRRETLANIDETFPAKLHDMVTKSVAWLSRFTAVPTVESSLSITMNSRVELFQQGIKLASGLRHYLQEVVHLHVSLDSPITKRRVRLISRGVELLQATHEALTRKVNLSVEIQHVLNFLADRIYRIMVRPG
;
A
#
# COMPACT_ATOMS: atom_id res chain seq x y z
N MET A 1 30.51 2.36 64.68
CA MET A 1 31.70 3.05 65.19
C MET A 1 31.65 4.40 64.56
N GLU A 2 31.35 5.41 65.39
CA GLU A 2 31.53 6.87 65.19
C GLU A 2 30.88 7.51 63.93
N GLU A 3 30.04 8.56 64.01
CA GLU A 3 30.30 9.98 64.42
C GLU A 3 31.13 10.73 63.35
N ASP A 4 30.77 11.90 62.81
CA ASP A 4 29.67 12.89 63.03
C ASP A 4 29.03 13.34 61.68
N LEU A 5 27.87 14.01 61.53
CA LEU A 5 27.00 14.91 62.34
C LEU A 5 27.24 16.44 62.20
N ASP A 6 26.27 17.21 62.73
CA ASP A 6 26.08 18.67 62.83
C ASP A 6 25.92 19.54 61.54
N ASP A 7 24.86 20.35 61.36
CA ASP A 7 23.40 20.19 61.61
C ASP A 7 22.61 20.90 60.45
N PHE A 8 21.81 21.99 60.50
CA PHE A 8 21.33 22.90 61.56
C PHE A 8 19.79 23.01 61.52
N SER A 9 19.12 22.62 62.61
CA SER A 9 17.65 22.55 62.77
C SER A 9 16.95 23.92 62.94
N VAL A 10 15.65 24.00 62.61
CA VAL A 10 14.54 24.50 63.49
C VAL A 10 13.19 24.52 62.75
N ASN A 11 12.08 24.38 63.49
CA ASN A 11 10.75 24.07 62.94
C ASN A 11 9.60 24.88 63.60
N GLN A 12 8.56 25.23 62.81
CA GLN A 12 7.17 25.58 63.18
C GLN A 12 6.75 26.93 63.87
N ARG A 13 5.96 27.71 63.11
CA ARG A 13 4.61 28.29 63.48
C ARG A 13 4.56 29.47 64.51
N PRO A 14 3.42 30.19 64.74
CA PRO A 14 2.00 29.91 64.34
C PRO A 14 1.11 31.09 63.86
N ALA A 15 -0.17 30.75 63.61
CA ALA A 15 -1.41 31.54 63.80
C ALA A 15 -2.07 32.32 62.62
N LYS A 16 -3.41 32.40 62.69
CA LYS A 16 -4.34 33.06 61.74
C LYS A 16 -4.71 34.48 62.18
N ARG A 17 -5.17 35.31 61.23
CA ARG A 17 -6.28 36.29 61.43
C ARG A 17 -7.09 36.50 60.13
N SER A 18 -8.16 37.28 60.22
CA SER A 18 -9.28 37.37 59.27
C SER A 18 -9.51 38.80 58.76
N GLY A 19 -10.16 38.97 57.59
CA GLY A 19 -10.87 40.20 57.23
C GLY A 19 -10.72 40.68 55.78
N GLU A 20 -11.81 40.56 55.02
CA GLU A 20 -12.42 41.60 54.15
C GLU A 20 -11.58 42.43 53.13
N ASP A 21 -11.91 42.15 51.87
CA ASP A 21 -12.31 43.07 50.77
C ASP A 21 -11.35 43.82 49.80
N ASP A 22 -11.92 43.97 48.60
CA ASP A 22 -11.63 44.84 47.43
C ASP A 22 -10.25 44.89 46.74
N GLY A 23 -10.26 44.91 45.39
CA GLY A 23 -9.03 45.07 44.58
C GLY A 23 -9.10 44.65 43.11
N LEU A 24 -10.02 45.19 42.30
CA LEU A 24 -10.06 44.97 40.84
C LEU A 24 -8.85 45.60 40.12
N VAL A 25 -8.13 44.81 39.31
CA VAL A 25 -7.20 45.31 38.28
C VAL A 25 -7.53 44.65 36.94
N ALA A 26 -7.99 45.45 35.97
CA ALA A 26 -8.33 44.95 34.64
C ALA A 26 -7.07 44.78 33.78
N SER A 27 -6.95 43.63 33.09
CA SER A 27 -5.96 43.41 32.04
C SER A 27 -6.63 43.54 30.67
N THR A 28 -6.42 44.69 30.02
CA THR A 28 -6.92 44.96 28.67
C THR A 28 -6.12 44.17 27.65
N ARG A 29 -6.72 43.11 27.08
CA ARG A 29 -6.22 42.50 25.84
C ARG A 29 -6.48 43.47 24.68
N GLU A 30 -5.46 43.76 23.90
CA GLU A 30 -5.62 44.46 22.63
C GLU A 30 -6.46 43.61 21.65
N PRO A 31 -7.34 44.21 20.84
CA PRO A 31 -8.11 43.49 19.84
C PRO A 31 -7.22 43.05 18.67
N VAL A 32 -7.45 41.83 18.16
CA VAL A 32 -6.84 41.38 16.90
C VAL A 32 -7.37 42.26 15.76
N PRO A 33 -6.53 42.76 14.83
CA PRO A 33 -7.00 43.64 13.76
C PRO A 33 -8.04 42.95 12.87
N GLU A 34 -9.12 43.66 12.53
CA GLU A 34 -10.28 43.12 11.83
C GLU A 34 -9.92 42.54 10.45
N GLU A 35 -8.90 43.10 9.79
CA GLU A 35 -8.34 42.62 8.51
C GLU A 35 -7.81 41.18 8.58
N TYR A 36 -7.29 40.73 9.73
CA TYR A 36 -6.92 39.31 9.95
C TYR A 36 -8.14 38.43 10.19
N VAL A 37 -9.24 38.99 10.72
CA VAL A 37 -10.49 38.26 10.98
C VAL A 37 -11.29 38.07 9.68
N GLU A 38 -11.33 39.07 8.80
CA GLU A 38 -11.98 38.94 7.48
C GLU A 38 -11.22 37.97 6.56
N ASN A 39 -9.88 38.08 6.46
CA ASN A 39 -9.10 37.13 5.66
C ASN A 39 -9.23 35.68 6.18
N ALA A 40 -9.29 35.49 7.51
CA ALA A 40 -9.55 34.18 8.09
C ALA A 40 -10.98 33.68 7.79
N LYS A 41 -12.00 34.55 7.86
CA LYS A 41 -13.40 34.21 7.52
C LYS A 41 -13.55 33.80 6.07
N ALA A 42 -13.01 34.58 5.13
CA ALA A 42 -13.13 34.32 3.70
C ALA A 42 -12.58 32.93 3.33
N ILE A 43 -11.35 32.63 3.75
CA ILE A 43 -10.70 31.34 3.50
C ILE A 43 -11.45 30.19 4.20
N VAL A 44 -11.94 30.38 5.43
CA VAL A 44 -12.72 29.36 6.13
C VAL A 44 -14.07 29.11 5.47
N GLN A 45 -14.79 30.14 5.02
CA GLN A 45 -16.08 29.97 4.34
C GLN A 45 -15.95 29.35 2.94
N GLU A 46 -14.91 29.71 2.18
CA GLU A 46 -14.62 29.06 0.88
C GLU A 46 -14.27 27.58 1.06
N THR A 47 -13.39 27.26 2.02
CA THR A 47 -13.03 25.87 2.36
C THR A 47 -14.22 25.08 2.91
N LEU A 48 -15.11 25.73 3.67
CA LEU A 48 -16.26 25.09 4.29
C LEU A 48 -17.41 24.82 3.32
N ASN A 49 -17.74 25.77 2.44
CA ASN A 49 -18.79 25.55 1.43
C ASN A 49 -18.44 24.36 0.54
N GLY A 50 -17.17 24.28 0.11
CA GLY A 50 -16.63 23.13 -0.62
C GLY A 50 -16.54 21.83 0.19
N LEU A 51 -16.69 21.87 1.52
CA LEU A 51 -16.82 20.67 2.38
C LEU A 51 -18.28 20.26 2.58
N LEU A 52 -19.21 21.21 2.71
CA LEU A 52 -20.63 20.91 2.92
C LEU A 52 -21.28 20.31 1.67
N GLU A 53 -21.03 20.90 0.49
CA GLU A 53 -21.42 20.29 -0.80
C GLU A 53 -20.82 18.86 -0.95
N HIS A 54 -19.63 18.63 -0.38
CA HIS A 54 -18.97 17.35 -0.44
C HIS A 54 -19.52 16.30 0.54
N VAL A 55 -20.04 16.71 1.70
CA VAL A 55 -20.65 15.80 2.69
C VAL A 55 -22.02 15.32 2.21
N ASP A 56 -22.84 16.19 1.61
CA ASP A 56 -24.10 15.76 0.99
C ASP A 56 -23.84 14.86 -0.24
N ALA A 57 -22.87 15.23 -1.08
CA ALA A 57 -22.43 14.37 -2.19
C ALA A 57 -21.84 13.03 -1.71
N PHE A 58 -21.16 12.99 -0.56
CA PHE A 58 -20.67 11.75 0.07
C PHE A 58 -21.83 10.90 0.60
N GLY A 59 -22.86 11.50 1.21
CA GLY A 59 -24.07 10.83 1.64
C GLY A 59 -24.86 10.21 0.47
N GLU A 60 -25.03 10.95 -0.63
CA GLU A 60 -25.60 10.44 -1.88
C GLU A 60 -24.73 9.31 -2.47
N LYS A 61 -23.44 9.54 -2.70
CA LYS A 61 -22.52 8.60 -3.36
C LYS A 61 -22.28 7.32 -2.55
N THR A 62 -22.31 7.38 -1.22
CA THR A 62 -22.22 6.20 -0.34
C THR A 62 -23.50 5.37 -0.42
N ARG A 63 -24.68 6.02 -0.41
CA ARG A 63 -25.97 5.36 -0.64
C ARG A 63 -26.03 4.76 -2.05
N GLU A 64 -25.63 5.50 -3.07
CA GLU A 64 -25.58 5.02 -4.46
C GLU A 64 -24.59 3.85 -4.61
N THR A 65 -23.46 3.87 -3.92
CA THR A 65 -22.51 2.74 -3.94
C THR A 65 -23.09 1.50 -3.25
N ALA A 66 -23.76 1.67 -2.11
CA ALA A 66 -24.45 0.58 -1.42
C ALA A 66 -25.63 0.00 -2.23
N GLU A 67 -26.33 0.84 -3.00
CA GLU A 67 -27.40 0.41 -3.91
C GLU A 67 -26.83 -0.23 -5.19
N ARG A 68 -25.80 0.34 -5.82
CA ARG A 68 -25.08 -0.30 -6.94
C ARG A 68 -24.48 -1.65 -6.58
N VAL A 69 -23.98 -1.84 -5.35
CA VAL A 69 -23.49 -3.15 -4.87
C VAL A 69 -24.63 -4.15 -4.66
N LYS A 70 -25.85 -3.71 -4.32
CA LYS A 70 -27.06 -4.56 -4.35
C LYS A 70 -27.50 -4.87 -5.79
N GLU A 71 -27.54 -3.87 -6.67
CA GLU A 71 -28.07 -3.98 -8.03
C GLU A 71 -27.13 -4.70 -8.99
N ALA A 72 -25.81 -4.68 -8.75
CA ALA A 72 -24.83 -5.48 -9.49
C ALA A 72 -25.09 -7.01 -9.36
N GLY A 73 -25.83 -7.43 -8.33
CA GLY A 73 -26.32 -8.80 -8.19
C GLY A 73 -27.55 -9.14 -9.06
N VAL A 74 -28.15 -8.16 -9.76
CA VAL A 74 -29.47 -8.29 -10.42
C VAL A 74 -29.53 -7.72 -11.83
N LEU A 75 -28.91 -6.56 -12.11
CA LEU A 75 -29.16 -5.77 -13.31
C LEU A 75 -27.87 -5.28 -14.00
N ASN A 76 -27.36 -6.09 -14.93
CA ASN A 76 -26.39 -5.64 -15.92
C ASN A 76 -27.01 -5.65 -17.33
N ARG A 77 -27.89 -4.67 -17.59
CA ARG A 77 -28.53 -4.42 -18.89
C ARG A 77 -28.69 -2.91 -19.13
N ALA A 78 -28.45 -2.53 -20.39
CA ALA A 78 -28.76 -1.25 -21.04
C ALA A 78 -27.79 -0.06 -20.86
N THR A 79 -27.10 0.23 -21.97
CA THR A 79 -26.84 1.57 -22.54
C THR A 79 -26.12 2.64 -21.70
N GLY A 80 -24.86 2.88 -22.06
CA GLY A 80 -24.32 4.25 -22.05
C GLY A 80 -24.88 5.07 -23.23
N ARG A 81 -24.88 6.40 -23.09
CA ARG A 81 -24.99 7.37 -24.19
C ARG A 81 -23.74 8.25 -24.17
N GLY A 82 -23.15 8.50 -25.33
CA GLY A 82 -22.06 9.47 -25.46
C GLY A 82 -22.57 10.91 -25.45
N LEU A 83 -21.67 11.84 -25.14
CA LEU A 83 -21.79 13.25 -25.48
C LEU A 83 -20.87 13.52 -26.68
N GLU A 84 -21.35 14.30 -27.64
CA GLU A 84 -20.62 14.63 -28.87
C GLU A 84 -19.70 15.84 -28.65
N GLY A 85 -18.47 15.80 -29.21
CA GLY A 85 -17.51 16.90 -29.07
C GLY A 85 -16.14 16.60 -29.66
N GLU A 86 -15.96 16.95 -30.94
CA GLU A 86 -14.68 17.05 -31.69
C GLU A 86 -13.63 15.94 -31.50
N GLU A 87 -13.65 14.93 -32.40
CA GLU A 87 -12.61 13.91 -32.49
C GLU A 87 -11.25 14.48 -32.95
N VAL A 88 -10.39 14.82 -31.99
CA VAL A 88 -8.94 14.64 -32.22
C VAL A 88 -8.68 13.13 -32.25
N VAL A 89 -8.25 12.60 -33.39
CA VAL A 89 -7.92 11.17 -33.55
C VAL A 89 -6.58 10.85 -32.84
N GLY A 90 -6.63 10.86 -31.51
CA GLY A 90 -5.64 10.23 -30.68
C GLY A 90 -5.75 8.71 -30.83
N LEU A 91 -4.73 8.09 -31.41
CA LEU A 91 -4.60 6.63 -31.40
C LEU A 91 -4.40 6.18 -29.95
N SER A 92 -5.50 5.83 -29.27
CA SER A 92 -5.47 5.19 -27.95
C SER A 92 -4.62 3.92 -28.06
N GLY A 93 -3.49 3.91 -27.34
CA GLY A 93 -2.61 2.75 -27.20
C GLY A 93 -3.12 1.75 -26.15
N ASP A 94 -4.36 1.89 -25.70
CA ASP A 94 -5.00 0.94 -24.80
C ASP A 94 -5.31 -0.32 -25.61
N SER A 95 -4.71 -1.45 -25.22
CA SER A 95 -4.97 -2.76 -25.83
C SER A 95 -6.38 -3.24 -25.44
N ARG A 96 -7.39 -2.72 -26.12
CA ARG A 96 -8.79 -3.12 -26.00
C ARG A 96 -9.01 -4.47 -26.66
N GLU A 97 -8.71 -5.55 -25.95
CA GLU A 97 -9.34 -6.83 -26.24
C GLU A 97 -10.82 -6.72 -25.86
N GLU A 98 -11.73 -6.72 -26.84
CA GLU A 98 -13.19 -6.72 -26.61
C GLU A 98 -13.72 -8.09 -26.14
N VAL A 99 -12.92 -8.80 -25.34
CA VAL A 99 -13.20 -10.15 -24.84
C VAL A 99 -13.50 -10.06 -23.35
N ARG A 100 -14.71 -10.43 -22.96
CA ARG A 100 -15.13 -10.37 -21.55
C ARG A 100 -14.74 -11.63 -20.80
N ILE A 101 -14.73 -11.58 -19.47
CA ILE A 101 -14.50 -12.76 -18.63
C ILE A 101 -15.60 -13.81 -18.89
N GLU A 102 -16.85 -13.39 -19.16
CA GLU A 102 -17.97 -14.26 -19.56
C GLU A 102 -17.73 -15.02 -20.88
N ASP A 103 -16.85 -14.51 -21.75
CA ASP A 103 -16.52 -15.13 -23.04
C ASP A 103 -15.36 -16.11 -22.93
N LEU A 104 -14.45 -15.88 -21.98
CA LEU A 104 -13.34 -16.78 -21.63
C LEU A 104 -13.79 -17.96 -20.75
N VAL A 105 -14.71 -17.73 -19.81
CA VAL A 105 -15.09 -18.71 -18.78
C VAL A 105 -16.35 -19.48 -19.18
N ARG A 106 -16.21 -20.43 -20.11
CA ARG A 106 -17.30 -21.30 -20.58
C ARG A 106 -16.90 -22.77 -20.52
N CYS A 107 -17.50 -23.54 -19.60
CA CYS A 107 -17.39 -25.00 -19.57
C CYS A 107 -18.74 -25.67 -19.26
N GLU A 108 -18.88 -26.96 -19.57
CA GLU A 108 -20.13 -27.73 -19.40
C GLU A 108 -20.68 -27.72 -17.97
N ASN A 109 -19.80 -27.59 -16.96
CA ASN A 109 -20.20 -27.41 -15.58
C ASN A 109 -20.52 -25.92 -15.30
N ALA A 110 -21.80 -25.62 -15.12
CA ALA A 110 -22.29 -24.27 -14.87
C ALA A 110 -21.86 -23.68 -13.51
N LEU A 111 -21.59 -24.51 -12.49
CA LEU A 111 -21.08 -24.04 -11.19
C LEU A 111 -19.60 -23.72 -11.25
N LEU A 112 -18.81 -24.55 -11.94
CA LEU A 112 -17.40 -24.31 -12.23
C LEU A 112 -17.23 -23.03 -13.05
N SER A 113 -18.07 -22.83 -14.08
CA SER A 113 -18.07 -21.59 -14.88
C SER A 113 -18.36 -20.36 -14.01
N LYS A 114 -19.45 -20.38 -13.23
CA LYS A 114 -19.83 -19.25 -12.36
C LYS A 114 -18.77 -18.91 -11.31
N SER A 115 -18.25 -19.91 -10.59
CA SER A 115 -17.32 -19.67 -9.50
C SER A 115 -15.92 -19.27 -10.03
N THR A 116 -15.50 -19.82 -11.18
CA THR A 116 -14.29 -19.33 -11.88
C THR A 116 -14.46 -17.89 -12.37
N MET A 117 -15.63 -17.53 -12.92
CA MET A 117 -15.93 -16.16 -13.36
C MET A 117 -15.92 -15.17 -12.18
N ILE A 118 -16.46 -15.55 -11.02
CA ILE A 118 -16.43 -14.75 -9.79
C ILE A 118 -14.99 -14.56 -9.28
N LEU A 119 -14.20 -15.64 -9.21
CA LEU A 119 -12.80 -15.56 -8.78
C LEU A 119 -11.94 -14.73 -9.74
N ALA A 120 -12.19 -14.81 -11.04
CA ALA A 120 -11.53 -13.98 -12.06
C ALA A 120 -11.84 -12.48 -11.86
N HIS A 121 -13.11 -12.11 -11.73
CA HIS A 121 -13.51 -10.71 -11.45
C HIS A 121 -12.91 -10.19 -10.14
N LEU A 122 -12.90 -10.99 -9.07
CA LEU A 122 -12.29 -10.59 -7.80
C LEU A 122 -10.77 -10.39 -7.90
N GLY A 123 -10.09 -11.14 -8.77
CA GLY A 123 -8.65 -10.95 -9.03
C GLY A 123 -8.34 -9.78 -9.96
N GLU A 124 -9.20 -9.46 -10.93
CA GLU A 124 -9.11 -8.21 -11.69
C GLU A 124 -9.31 -7.00 -10.77
N GLU A 125 -10.35 -7.04 -9.93
CA GLU A 125 -10.66 -5.98 -8.97
C GLU A 125 -9.53 -5.82 -7.94
N THR A 126 -8.93 -6.91 -7.45
CA THR A 126 -7.73 -6.86 -6.60
C THR A 126 -6.55 -6.18 -7.31
N GLN A 127 -6.35 -6.43 -8.61
CA GLN A 127 -5.31 -5.76 -9.40
C GLN A 127 -5.63 -4.27 -9.64
N ARG A 128 -6.90 -3.90 -9.84
CA ARG A 128 -7.35 -2.50 -9.94
C ARG A 128 -7.11 -1.74 -8.63
N LEU A 129 -7.49 -2.34 -7.51
CA LEU A 129 -7.25 -1.78 -6.17
C LEU A 129 -5.75 -1.66 -5.88
N ASN A 130 -4.94 -2.68 -6.21
CA ASN A 130 -3.49 -2.65 -6.06
C ASN A 130 -2.84 -1.50 -6.84
N ARG A 131 -3.35 -1.21 -8.04
CA ARG A 131 -2.89 -0.09 -8.87
C ARG A 131 -3.19 1.25 -8.20
N ILE A 132 -4.44 1.47 -7.81
CA ILE A 132 -4.90 2.68 -7.10
C ILE A 132 -4.13 2.91 -5.79
N ALA A 133 -3.81 1.82 -5.06
CA ALA A 133 -3.00 1.90 -3.86
C ALA A 133 -1.60 2.49 -4.14
N HIS A 134 -0.90 1.95 -5.15
CA HIS A 134 0.46 2.38 -5.49
C HIS A 134 0.53 3.73 -6.21
N GLU A 135 -0.47 4.08 -7.02
CA GLU A 135 -0.49 5.30 -7.84
C GLU A 135 -1.08 6.51 -7.10
N THR A 136 -2.04 6.30 -6.18
CA THR A 136 -2.79 7.39 -5.52
C THR A 136 -2.71 7.33 -4.00
N ILE A 137 -3.12 6.21 -3.39
CA ILE A 137 -3.37 6.16 -1.93
C ILE A 137 -2.06 6.24 -1.13
N TYR A 138 -1.10 5.35 -1.38
CA TYR A 138 0.15 5.36 -0.61
C TYR A 138 0.99 6.63 -0.83
N PRO A 139 1.14 7.18 -2.06
CA PRO A 139 1.83 8.46 -2.24
C PRO A 139 1.16 9.62 -1.49
N MET A 140 -0.17 9.68 -1.47
CA MET A 140 -0.93 10.70 -0.73
C MET A 140 -0.75 10.55 0.78
N LEU A 141 -0.89 9.33 1.33
CA LEU A 141 -0.72 9.07 2.76
C LEU A 141 0.73 9.26 3.23
N ALA A 142 1.73 8.93 2.41
CA ALA A 142 3.14 9.13 2.75
C ALA A 142 3.48 10.62 2.84
N THR A 143 3.04 11.42 1.86
CA THR A 143 3.42 12.85 1.75
C THR A 143 2.56 13.81 2.59
N LEU A 144 1.55 13.32 3.32
CA LEU A 144 0.63 14.17 4.07
C LEU A 144 1.37 14.88 5.24
N GLY A 145 1.48 16.21 5.13
CA GLY A 145 2.19 17.05 6.09
C GLY A 145 3.71 17.04 5.98
N GLU A 146 4.28 16.38 4.96
CA GLU A 146 5.72 16.51 4.63
C GLU A 146 6.04 17.90 4.05
N ARG A 147 7.32 18.28 4.05
CA ARG A 147 7.80 19.61 3.60
C ARG A 147 8.97 19.49 2.61
N PRO A 148 9.26 20.54 1.82
CA PRO A 148 10.64 20.83 1.40
C PRO A 148 11.52 21.17 2.63
N ASP A 149 12.80 20.82 2.60
CA ASP A 149 13.69 20.68 3.77
C ASP A 149 14.10 22.00 4.52
N ASP A 150 13.64 23.18 4.10
CA ASP A 150 14.25 24.47 4.47
C ASP A 150 13.73 25.15 5.76
N GLU A 151 12.78 24.57 6.50
CA GLU A 151 12.18 25.19 7.70
C GLU A 151 12.05 24.23 8.90
N GLU A 152 12.35 24.70 10.12
CA GLU A 152 12.46 23.86 11.33
C GLU A 152 11.12 23.38 11.93
N SER A 153 10.02 24.12 11.75
CA SER A 153 8.67 23.66 12.11
C SER A 153 7.58 24.31 11.24
N LEU A 154 6.48 23.61 10.97
CA LEU A 154 5.31 24.21 10.30
C LEU A 154 4.56 25.06 11.32
N SER A 155 4.05 26.21 10.91
CA SER A 155 3.12 26.95 11.76
C SER A 155 1.85 26.13 11.99
N GLU A 156 1.19 26.36 13.13
CA GLU A 156 -0.05 25.64 13.44
C GLU A 156 -1.15 25.88 12.38
N SER A 157 -1.08 27.01 11.66
CA SER A 157 -1.97 27.36 10.54
C SER A 157 -1.71 26.55 9.27
N GLU A 158 -0.46 26.24 8.94
CA GLU A 158 -0.11 25.48 7.74
C GLU A 158 -0.42 23.99 7.90
N LEU A 159 -0.19 23.44 9.10
CA LEU A 159 -0.67 22.09 9.45
C LEU A 159 -2.18 21.97 9.29
N ARG A 160 -2.95 22.99 9.68
CA ARG A 160 -4.42 23.01 9.50
C ARG A 160 -4.82 23.06 8.04
N ARG A 161 -4.17 23.91 7.23
CA ARG A 161 -4.41 24.00 5.79
C ARG A 161 -4.08 22.68 5.09
N SER A 162 -2.90 22.12 5.35
CA SER A 162 -2.46 20.83 4.80
C SER A 162 -3.38 19.67 5.18
N PHE A 163 -4.06 19.71 6.32
CA PHE A 163 -5.10 18.72 6.64
C PHE A 163 -6.40 18.97 5.84
N ALA A 164 -6.87 20.22 5.82
CA ALA A 164 -8.11 20.60 5.16
C ALA A 164 -8.10 20.25 3.66
N GLU A 165 -7.00 20.58 2.96
CA GLU A 165 -6.75 20.23 1.56
C GLU A 165 -6.77 18.71 1.26
N LYS A 166 -6.72 17.86 2.29
CA LYS A 166 -6.69 16.39 2.16
C LYS A 166 -7.96 15.70 2.68
N LEU A 167 -8.95 16.44 3.19
CA LEU A 167 -10.19 15.86 3.75
C LEU A 167 -10.91 14.94 2.75
N GLN A 168 -11.38 15.48 1.62
CA GLN A 168 -10.84 15.11 0.30
C GLN A 168 -10.33 13.65 0.11
N PRO A 169 -9.08 13.48 -0.35
CA PRO A 169 -8.44 12.16 -0.50
C PRO A 169 -8.48 11.23 0.72
N LEU A 170 -8.63 11.74 1.95
CA LEU A 170 -8.80 10.91 3.15
C LEU A 170 -10.16 10.20 3.16
N GLN A 171 -11.25 10.87 2.75
CA GLN A 171 -12.57 10.23 2.57
C GLN A 171 -12.53 9.20 1.44
N ASP A 172 -11.94 9.53 0.30
CA ASP A 172 -11.77 8.56 -0.81
C ASP A 172 -10.89 7.37 -0.39
N THR A 173 -9.94 7.56 0.53
CA THR A 173 -9.15 6.48 1.14
C THR A 173 -10.00 5.57 2.03
N LEU A 174 -10.93 6.11 2.83
CA LEU A 174 -11.85 5.29 3.62
C LEU A 174 -12.77 4.45 2.72
N LEU A 175 -13.33 5.05 1.65
CA LEU A 175 -14.14 4.31 0.66
C LEU A 175 -13.32 3.22 -0.04
N PHE A 176 -12.05 3.49 -0.38
CA PHE A 176 -11.12 2.50 -0.92
C PHE A 176 -10.87 1.34 0.07
N MET A 177 -10.74 1.63 1.37
CA MET A 177 -10.56 0.62 2.42
C MET A 177 -11.81 -0.25 2.60
N GLU A 178 -13.01 0.32 2.51
CA GLU A 178 -14.27 -0.45 2.51
C GLU A 178 -14.38 -1.36 1.28
N GLN A 179 -14.04 -0.86 0.09
CA GLN A 179 -14.02 -1.65 -1.14
C GLN A 179 -13.01 -2.81 -1.05
N LEU A 180 -11.79 -2.54 -0.58
CA LEU A 180 -10.74 -3.54 -0.37
C LEU A 180 -11.14 -4.60 0.66
N ARG A 181 -11.77 -4.20 1.77
CA ARG A 181 -12.34 -5.11 2.77
C ARG A 181 -13.40 -6.02 2.14
N ALA A 182 -14.36 -5.44 1.39
CA ALA A 182 -15.43 -6.20 0.74
C ALA A 182 -14.87 -7.25 -0.25
N VAL A 183 -13.89 -6.88 -1.07
CA VAL A 183 -13.23 -7.80 -2.02
C VAL A 183 -12.45 -8.90 -1.29
N THR A 184 -11.72 -8.55 -0.23
CA THR A 184 -10.94 -9.51 0.59
C THR A 184 -11.87 -10.52 1.28
N CYS A 185 -12.94 -10.05 1.91
CA CYS A 185 -13.94 -10.92 2.55
C CYS A 185 -14.65 -11.81 1.52
N ASN A 186 -15.00 -11.28 0.33
CA ASN A 186 -15.64 -12.09 -0.71
C ASN A 186 -14.68 -13.17 -1.24
N LEU A 187 -13.42 -12.84 -1.56
CA LEU A 187 -12.39 -13.83 -1.95
C LEU A 187 -12.27 -14.97 -0.94
N PHE A 188 -12.14 -14.63 0.35
CA PHE A 188 -12.08 -15.60 1.45
C PHE A 188 -13.34 -16.47 1.50
N SER A 189 -14.54 -15.87 1.46
CA SER A 189 -15.81 -16.60 1.52
C SER A 189 -16.03 -17.51 0.30
N GLN A 190 -15.71 -17.08 -0.92
CA GLN A 190 -15.83 -17.93 -2.12
C GLN A 190 -14.89 -19.13 -2.02
N LEU A 191 -13.64 -18.92 -1.59
CA LEU A 191 -12.67 -20.01 -1.41
C LEU A 191 -13.12 -20.98 -0.31
N ALA A 192 -13.59 -20.49 0.84
CA ALA A 192 -14.14 -21.33 1.91
C ALA A 192 -15.34 -22.19 1.45
N VAL A 193 -16.28 -21.59 0.71
CA VAL A 193 -17.46 -22.29 0.16
C VAL A 193 -17.05 -23.35 -0.87
N VAL A 194 -16.09 -23.05 -1.75
CA VAL A 194 -15.58 -24.01 -2.75
C VAL A 194 -14.72 -25.12 -2.12
N SER A 195 -14.03 -24.82 -1.02
CA SER A 195 -13.31 -25.79 -0.18
C SER A 195 -14.24 -26.57 0.78
N SER A 196 -15.56 -26.39 0.71
CA SER A 196 -16.52 -27.12 1.56
C SER A 196 -16.68 -28.60 1.17
N THR A 197 -17.47 -29.33 1.97
CA THR A 197 -17.86 -30.72 1.76
C THR A 197 -19.12 -30.89 0.89
N TYR A 198 -19.73 -29.80 0.43
CA TYR A 198 -20.97 -29.86 -0.36
C TYR A 198 -20.74 -30.53 -1.72
N THR A 199 -21.59 -31.50 -2.08
CA THR A 199 -21.35 -32.41 -3.21
C THR A 199 -21.20 -31.71 -4.55
N ALA A 200 -21.85 -30.55 -4.75
CA ALA A 200 -21.74 -29.79 -5.99
C ALA A 200 -20.35 -29.13 -6.21
N TYR A 201 -19.54 -28.99 -5.15
CA TYR A 201 -18.15 -28.51 -5.22
C TYR A 201 -17.11 -29.64 -5.25
N THR A 202 -17.53 -30.91 -5.33
CA THR A 202 -16.61 -32.05 -5.52
C THR A 202 -15.65 -31.91 -6.72
N PRO A 203 -16.00 -31.27 -7.86
CA PRO A 203 -15.03 -31.05 -8.94
C PRO A 203 -13.80 -30.21 -8.53
N TYR A 204 -13.91 -29.38 -7.49
CA TYR A 204 -12.78 -28.60 -6.99
C TYR A 204 -11.79 -29.43 -6.15
N GLN A 205 -12.14 -30.65 -5.74
CA GLN A 205 -11.22 -31.55 -5.03
C GLN A 205 -10.06 -32.04 -5.92
N SER A 206 -10.15 -31.86 -7.25
CA SER A 206 -9.07 -32.13 -8.20
C SER A 206 -8.40 -30.88 -8.79
N VAL A 207 -8.79 -29.67 -8.36
CA VAL A 207 -8.33 -28.39 -8.94
C VAL A 207 -7.59 -27.55 -7.91
N ARG A 208 -6.33 -27.17 -8.22
CA ARG A 208 -5.51 -26.31 -7.36
C ARG A 208 -5.85 -24.83 -7.59
N LEU A 209 -6.54 -24.20 -6.64
CA LEU A 209 -6.92 -22.77 -6.68
C LEU A 209 -5.78 -21.81 -6.27
N ALA A 210 -4.52 -22.16 -6.57
CA ALA A 210 -3.33 -21.45 -6.08
C ALA A 210 -3.31 -19.95 -6.44
N TRP A 211 -3.71 -19.59 -7.67
CA TRP A 211 -3.82 -18.18 -8.09
C TRP A 211 -4.84 -17.39 -7.28
N SER A 212 -5.96 -18.01 -6.89
CA SER A 212 -7.00 -17.36 -6.10
C SER A 212 -6.58 -17.17 -4.64
N PHE A 213 -5.82 -18.12 -4.08
CA PHE A 213 -5.18 -17.94 -2.77
C PHE A 213 -4.10 -16.85 -2.80
N ASP A 214 -3.23 -16.80 -3.82
CA ASP A 214 -2.25 -15.72 -3.99
C ASP A 214 -2.94 -14.36 -4.15
N THR A 215 -4.08 -14.30 -4.86
CA THR A 215 -4.92 -13.11 -5.01
C THR A 215 -5.48 -12.62 -3.65
N LEU A 216 -5.96 -13.54 -2.80
CA LEU A 216 -6.35 -13.21 -1.42
C LEU A 216 -5.16 -12.66 -0.61
N GLY A 217 -3.97 -13.23 -0.79
CA GLY A 217 -2.74 -12.72 -0.19
C GLY A 217 -2.40 -11.30 -0.67
N HIS A 218 -2.57 -11.02 -1.96
CA HIS A 218 -2.37 -9.67 -2.52
C HIS A 218 -3.36 -8.67 -1.94
N ALA A 219 -4.64 -9.00 -1.85
CA ALA A 219 -5.65 -8.11 -1.26
C ALA A 219 -5.32 -7.76 0.21
N LEU A 220 -4.90 -8.76 0.99
CA LEU A 220 -4.40 -8.59 2.36
C LEU A 220 -3.13 -7.73 2.43
N ALA A 221 -2.17 -7.94 1.52
CA ALA A 221 -0.94 -7.16 1.46
C ALA A 221 -1.17 -5.69 1.09
N ILE A 222 -2.19 -5.36 0.30
CA ILE A 222 -2.59 -3.96 0.04
C ILE A 222 -2.99 -3.29 1.37
N GLY A 223 -3.82 -3.97 2.17
CA GLY A 223 -4.29 -3.46 3.46
C GLY A 223 -3.16 -3.22 4.46
N LEU A 224 -2.21 -4.15 4.54
CA LEU A 224 -0.99 -4.00 5.33
C LEU A 224 -0.12 -2.81 4.86
N GLY A 225 -0.06 -2.58 3.54
CA GLY A 225 0.64 -1.42 2.97
C GLY A 225 0.01 -0.07 3.34
N ILE A 226 -1.31 -0.01 3.59
CA ILE A 226 -1.97 1.20 4.12
C ILE A 226 -1.47 1.46 5.55
N ASP A 227 -1.60 0.46 6.43
CA ASP A 227 -1.20 0.57 7.83
C ASP A 227 0.28 0.95 7.98
N GLU A 228 1.17 0.40 7.16
CA GLU A 228 2.61 0.75 7.19
C GLU A 228 2.88 2.17 6.65
N THR A 229 2.14 2.61 5.61
CA THR A 229 2.31 3.95 5.05
C THR A 229 1.90 5.03 6.05
N VAL A 230 0.78 4.81 6.75
CA VAL A 230 0.33 5.68 7.85
C VAL A 230 1.33 5.64 9.01
N ARG A 231 1.81 4.45 9.40
CA ARG A 231 2.75 4.25 10.51
C ARG A 231 4.11 4.94 10.32
N ASN A 232 4.61 5.03 9.09
CA ASN A 232 5.90 5.66 8.81
C ASN A 232 5.82 7.18 8.58
N ASN A 233 4.64 7.74 8.28
CA ASN A 233 4.47 9.19 8.17
C ASN A 233 4.51 9.83 9.57
N ARG A 234 5.59 10.59 9.84
CA ARG A 234 5.83 11.25 11.14
C ARG A 234 5.04 12.56 11.31
N SER A 235 4.63 13.22 10.23
CA SER A 235 3.86 14.47 10.25
C SER A 235 2.36 14.24 10.48
N LEU A 236 1.82 13.07 10.11
CA LEU A 236 0.38 12.78 10.09
C LEU A 236 -0.31 13.06 11.44
N GLY A 237 0.24 12.55 12.54
CA GLY A 237 -0.32 12.73 13.89
C GLY A 237 -0.27 14.18 14.41
N ALA A 238 0.78 14.93 14.08
CA ALA A 238 0.89 16.35 14.42
C ALA A 238 -0.12 17.19 13.61
N THR A 239 -0.26 16.86 12.32
CA THR A 239 -1.18 17.50 11.38
C THR A 239 -2.64 17.31 11.82
N LEU A 240 -3.05 16.08 12.16
CA LEU A 240 -4.36 15.80 12.75
C LEU A 240 -4.57 16.56 14.06
N THR A 241 -3.59 16.54 14.97
CA THR A 241 -3.72 17.20 16.28
C THR A 241 -3.93 18.70 16.13
N SER A 242 -3.23 19.35 15.19
CA SER A 242 -3.40 20.77 14.86
C SER A 242 -4.80 21.08 14.33
N PHE A 243 -5.34 20.21 13.48
CA PHE A 243 -6.69 20.35 12.92
C PHE A 243 -7.79 20.13 13.96
N LYS A 244 -7.68 19.09 14.80
CA LYS A 244 -8.61 18.83 15.91
C LYS A 244 -8.68 20.02 16.89
N ARG A 245 -7.56 20.70 17.15
CA ARG A 245 -7.56 21.96 17.93
C ARG A 245 -8.36 23.09 17.27
N ALA A 246 -8.30 23.23 15.94
CA ALA A 246 -9.10 24.22 15.22
C ALA A 246 -10.60 23.92 15.35
N VAL A 247 -10.99 22.65 15.17
CA VAL A 247 -12.41 22.23 15.27
C VAL A 247 -12.96 22.38 16.68
N LEU A 248 -12.14 22.19 17.72
CA LEU A 248 -12.53 22.53 19.10
C LEU A 248 -12.79 24.04 19.30
N VAL A 249 -12.09 24.92 18.58
CA VAL A 249 -12.34 26.38 18.61
C VAL A 249 -13.60 26.73 17.82
N LEU A 250 -13.82 26.13 16.65
CA LEU A 250 -15.08 26.27 15.89
C LEU A 250 -16.28 25.84 16.75
N ARG A 251 -16.18 24.67 17.40
CA ARG A 251 -17.22 24.09 18.26
C ARG A 251 -17.54 24.94 19.49
N ALA A 252 -16.59 25.76 19.96
CA ALA A 252 -16.84 26.69 21.06
C ALA A 252 -17.63 27.94 20.63
N LYS A 253 -17.62 28.32 19.34
CA LYS A 253 -18.28 29.55 18.82
C LYS A 253 -18.70 29.46 17.32
N PRO A 254 -19.60 28.54 16.91
CA PRO A 254 -19.89 28.30 15.48
C PRO A 254 -20.36 29.56 14.71
N GLU A 255 -21.20 30.38 15.34
CA GLU A 255 -21.74 31.63 14.77
C GLU A 255 -20.65 32.61 14.31
N GLN A 256 -19.50 32.64 14.98
CA GLN A 256 -18.41 33.58 14.63
C GLN A 256 -17.75 33.24 13.28
N PHE A 257 -17.96 32.02 12.78
CA PHE A 257 -17.44 31.51 11.51
C PHE A 257 -18.56 31.27 10.48
N GLY A 258 -19.82 31.63 10.80
CA GLY A 258 -20.96 31.42 9.92
C GLY A 258 -21.46 29.98 9.84
N MET A 259 -21.11 29.12 10.81
CA MET A 259 -21.47 27.70 10.84
C MET A 259 -22.69 27.44 11.73
N SER A 260 -23.49 26.43 11.40
CA SER A 260 -24.43 25.85 12.38
C SER A 260 -23.69 24.88 13.33
N GLU A 261 -24.29 24.60 14.49
CA GLU A 261 -23.77 23.56 15.40
C GLU A 261 -23.74 22.16 14.76
N VAL A 262 -24.66 21.89 13.82
CA VAL A 262 -24.80 20.60 13.12
C VAL A 262 -23.64 20.37 12.17
N ASP A 263 -23.19 21.41 11.46
CA ASP A 263 -22.06 21.35 10.53
C ASP A 263 -20.76 21.04 11.28
N VAL A 264 -20.54 21.74 12.41
CA VAL A 264 -19.36 21.52 13.25
C VAL A 264 -19.39 20.13 13.91
N ALA A 265 -20.55 19.65 14.35
CA ALA A 265 -20.70 18.30 14.90
C ALA A 265 -20.47 17.21 13.84
N SER A 266 -20.87 17.44 12.59
CA SER A 266 -20.61 16.55 11.46
C SER A 266 -19.12 16.49 11.13
N LEU A 267 -18.44 17.65 11.10
CA LEU A 267 -16.99 17.74 10.88
C LEU A 267 -16.19 17.05 11.99
N ASP A 268 -16.51 17.30 13.26
CA ASP A 268 -15.87 16.64 14.41
C ASP A 268 -16.05 15.10 14.35
N SER A 269 -17.25 14.65 13.97
CA SER A 269 -17.55 13.23 13.76
C SER A 269 -16.73 12.62 12.61
N ALA A 270 -16.62 13.29 11.46
CA ALA A 270 -15.85 12.82 10.31
C ALA A 270 -14.35 12.68 10.65
N ILE A 271 -13.77 13.62 11.40
CA ILE A 271 -12.38 13.56 11.84
C ILE A 271 -12.15 12.38 12.78
N VAL A 272 -13.08 12.13 13.71
CA VAL A 272 -13.03 10.97 14.62
C VAL A 272 -13.17 9.64 13.86
N ILE A 273 -13.87 9.60 12.73
CA ILE A 273 -13.93 8.42 11.85
C ILE A 273 -12.58 8.20 11.15
N VAL A 274 -11.99 9.22 10.52
CA VAL A 274 -10.66 9.14 9.87
C VAL A 274 -9.59 8.70 10.88
N GLU A 275 -9.56 9.30 12.07
CA GLU A 275 -8.64 8.95 13.15
C GLU A 275 -8.76 7.48 13.56
N LYS A 276 -9.99 6.97 13.74
CA LYS A 276 -10.27 5.60 14.20
C LYS A 276 -10.10 4.51 13.14
N GLN A 277 -10.40 4.82 11.88
CA GLN A 277 -10.39 3.82 10.80
C GLN A 277 -9.07 3.76 10.05
N LEU A 278 -8.34 4.88 9.94
CA LEU A 278 -7.12 5.00 9.15
C LEU A 278 -5.87 5.24 10.02
N PHE A 279 -5.90 6.21 10.95
CA PHE A 279 -4.68 6.59 11.70
C PHE A 279 -4.35 5.65 12.88
N THR A 280 -5.26 4.76 13.24
CA THR A 280 -5.02 3.64 14.17
C THR A 280 -4.03 2.59 13.65
N CYS A 281 -3.71 2.59 12.35
CA CYS A 281 -2.80 1.64 11.70
C CYS A 281 -3.20 0.16 11.98
N SER A 282 -4.52 -0.11 12.03
CA SER A 282 -5.10 -1.39 12.40
C SER A 282 -6.08 -1.95 11.35
N PHE A 283 -6.04 -1.48 10.10
CA PHE A 283 -6.94 -1.95 9.04
C PHE A 283 -6.71 -3.43 8.73
N PHE A 284 -5.46 -3.85 8.53
CA PHE A 284 -5.06 -5.22 8.25
C PHE A 284 -5.48 -6.17 9.40
N ALA A 285 -5.22 -5.79 10.65
CA ALA A 285 -5.65 -6.56 11.82
C ALA A 285 -7.18 -6.67 11.89
N SER A 286 -7.90 -5.57 11.64
CA SER A 286 -9.36 -5.54 11.60
C SER A 286 -9.97 -6.37 10.46
N VAL A 287 -9.26 -6.54 9.34
CA VAL A 287 -9.67 -7.47 8.27
C VAL A 287 -9.38 -8.92 8.69
N LEU A 288 -8.18 -9.22 9.22
CA LEU A 288 -7.84 -10.57 9.70
C LEU A 288 -8.84 -11.08 10.73
N ASP A 289 -9.15 -10.30 11.77
CA ASP A 289 -10.08 -10.69 12.83
C ASP A 289 -11.51 -10.90 12.29
N GLN A 290 -11.91 -10.16 11.25
CA GLN A 290 -13.17 -10.38 10.55
C GLN A 290 -13.16 -11.71 9.78
N LEU A 291 -12.07 -12.06 9.08
CA LEU A 291 -11.94 -13.35 8.37
C LEU A 291 -11.90 -14.53 9.34
N THR A 292 -11.19 -14.41 10.46
CA THR A 292 -11.04 -15.50 11.45
C THR A 292 -12.17 -15.59 12.47
N SER A 293 -13.18 -14.71 12.38
CA SER A 293 -14.39 -14.75 13.21
C SER A 293 -15.29 -15.96 12.97
N THR A 294 -15.11 -16.65 11.84
CA THR A 294 -15.98 -17.74 11.38
C THR A 294 -15.18 -19.03 11.23
N GLU A 295 -15.68 -20.13 11.79
CA GLU A 295 -15.06 -21.45 11.65
C GLU A 295 -14.93 -21.86 10.18
N GLN A 296 -13.77 -22.43 9.83
CA GLN A 296 -13.44 -22.84 8.45
C GLN A 296 -13.27 -24.35 8.36
N THR A 297 -13.46 -24.91 7.16
CA THR A 297 -13.27 -26.35 6.97
C THR A 297 -11.78 -26.72 7.02
N ASP A 298 -11.51 -27.89 7.59
CA ASP A 298 -10.22 -28.60 7.51
C ASP A 298 -9.57 -28.53 6.13
N ARG A 299 -10.39 -28.66 5.07
CA ARG A 299 -9.96 -28.63 3.67
C ARG A 299 -9.52 -27.22 3.25
N PHE A 300 -10.29 -26.18 3.58
CA PHE A 300 -9.90 -24.79 3.30
C PHE A 300 -8.57 -24.44 3.97
N ILE A 301 -8.42 -24.78 5.25
CA ILE A 301 -7.20 -24.53 6.04
C ILE A 301 -5.99 -25.22 5.39
N LYS A 302 -6.13 -26.48 4.97
CA LYS A 302 -5.07 -27.25 4.30
C LYS A 302 -4.75 -26.74 2.88
N GLU A 303 -5.74 -26.30 2.12
CA GLU A 303 -5.53 -25.69 0.80
C GLU A 303 -4.83 -24.31 0.90
N LEU A 304 -5.21 -23.49 1.88
CA LEU A 304 -4.55 -22.22 2.23
C LEU A 304 -3.09 -22.45 2.64
N ALA A 305 -2.83 -23.39 3.55
CA ALA A 305 -1.49 -23.75 3.99
C ALA A 305 -0.61 -24.21 2.82
N GLY A 306 -1.15 -25.10 1.96
CA GLY A 306 -0.45 -25.62 0.79
C GLY A 306 -0.10 -24.53 -0.24
N ALA A 307 -1.00 -23.57 -0.46
CA ALA A 307 -0.75 -22.43 -1.35
C ALA A 307 0.33 -21.48 -0.75
N ALA A 308 0.19 -21.07 0.51
CA ALA A 308 1.17 -20.22 1.19
C ALA A 308 2.57 -20.86 1.23
N LEU A 309 2.63 -22.18 1.45
CA LEU A 309 3.86 -22.96 1.48
C LEU A 309 4.55 -23.04 0.11
N GLU A 310 3.78 -23.29 -0.97
CA GLU A 310 4.31 -23.31 -2.35
C GLU A 310 4.83 -21.93 -2.77
N LEU A 311 4.13 -20.86 -2.40
CA LEU A 311 4.56 -19.49 -2.66
C LEU A 311 5.85 -19.15 -1.89
N ASN A 312 5.94 -19.51 -0.60
CA ASN A 312 7.15 -19.32 0.22
C ASN A 312 8.35 -20.14 -0.32
N GLU A 313 8.17 -21.45 -0.58
CA GLU A 313 9.23 -22.30 -1.15
C GLU A 313 9.64 -21.84 -2.56
N GLY A 314 8.68 -21.35 -3.36
CA GLY A 314 8.91 -20.74 -4.67
C GLY A 314 9.71 -19.43 -4.61
N ALA A 315 9.46 -18.57 -3.62
CA ALA A 315 10.21 -17.33 -3.41
C ALA A 315 11.66 -17.62 -3.00
N ILE A 316 11.86 -18.49 -1.99
CA ILE A 316 13.19 -18.93 -1.53
C ILE A 316 14.03 -19.50 -2.70
N ALA A 317 13.40 -20.22 -3.63
CA ALA A 317 14.06 -20.81 -4.79
C ALA A 317 14.42 -19.82 -5.92
N ARG A 318 13.99 -18.55 -5.87
CA ARG A 318 14.21 -17.54 -6.91
C ARG A 318 14.93 -16.28 -6.44
N LEU A 319 14.64 -15.79 -5.24
CA LEU A 319 15.16 -14.52 -4.71
C LEU A 319 16.70 -14.47 -4.72
N ASN A 320 17.25 -13.32 -5.12
CA ASN A 320 18.66 -13.02 -5.28
C ASN A 320 19.42 -13.97 -6.25
N THR A 321 18.69 -14.75 -7.08
CA THR A 321 19.28 -15.62 -8.12
C THR A 321 19.04 -15.08 -9.54
N LYS A 322 19.67 -15.72 -10.54
CA LYS A 322 19.38 -15.47 -11.97
C LYS A 322 17.95 -15.84 -12.40
N LYS A 323 17.14 -16.44 -11.53
CA LYS A 323 15.73 -16.80 -11.77
C LYS A 323 14.72 -15.82 -11.17
N GLU A 324 15.17 -14.77 -10.46
CA GLU A 324 14.29 -13.77 -9.87
C GLU A 324 13.40 -13.11 -10.95
N LEU A 325 12.09 -13.09 -10.70
CA LEU A 325 11.08 -12.46 -11.55
C LEU A 325 10.88 -10.99 -11.14
N LEU A 326 10.40 -10.17 -12.08
CA LEU A 326 10.23 -8.72 -11.91
C LEU A 326 9.45 -8.29 -10.65
N ASN A 327 8.52 -9.14 -10.21
CA ASN A 327 7.65 -8.88 -9.07
C ASN A 327 7.99 -9.71 -7.83
N ASP A 328 8.97 -10.63 -7.86
CA ASP A 328 9.21 -11.59 -6.76
C ASP A 328 9.40 -10.90 -5.40
N LYS A 329 10.18 -9.82 -5.33
CA LYS A 329 10.36 -9.04 -4.10
C LYS A 329 9.10 -8.27 -3.65
N ARG A 330 8.18 -7.96 -4.57
CA ARG A 330 6.92 -7.24 -4.28
C ARG A 330 5.82 -8.18 -3.78
N THR A 331 5.78 -9.42 -4.29
CA THR A 331 4.79 -10.42 -3.90
C THR A 331 5.07 -11.06 -2.54
N LEU A 332 6.24 -10.85 -1.92
CA LEU A 332 6.57 -11.49 -0.63
C LEU A 332 5.58 -11.15 0.49
N LEU A 333 4.97 -9.97 0.45
CA LEU A 333 3.93 -9.60 1.42
C LEU A 333 2.66 -10.44 1.24
N SER A 334 2.30 -10.89 0.02
CA SER A 334 1.13 -11.78 -0.18
C SER A 334 1.35 -13.12 0.53
N THR A 335 2.54 -13.70 0.40
CA THR A 335 2.88 -15.03 0.94
C THR A 335 2.98 -15.01 2.47
N LEU A 336 3.49 -13.91 3.05
CA LEU A 336 3.53 -13.68 4.49
C LEU A 336 2.14 -13.38 5.04
N CYS A 337 1.31 -12.56 4.37
CA CYS A 337 -0.09 -12.32 4.77
C CYS A 337 -0.93 -13.60 4.78
N LEU A 338 -0.74 -14.51 3.82
CA LEU A 338 -1.41 -15.83 3.84
C LEU A 338 -0.91 -16.72 4.99
N THR A 339 0.39 -16.67 5.31
CA THR A 339 0.96 -17.39 6.46
C THR A 339 0.38 -16.87 7.78
N ILE A 340 0.24 -15.55 7.91
CA ILE A 340 -0.39 -14.87 9.05
C ILE A 340 -1.86 -15.28 9.17
N LEU A 341 -2.66 -15.16 8.09
CA LEU A 341 -4.07 -15.58 8.07
C LEU A 341 -4.22 -17.04 8.50
N HIS A 342 -3.38 -17.94 7.98
CA HIS A 342 -3.37 -19.34 8.39
C HIS A 342 -3.11 -19.47 9.90
N SER A 343 -2.07 -18.81 10.45
CA SER A 343 -1.76 -18.86 11.89
C SER A 343 -2.89 -18.33 12.78
N ARG A 344 -3.70 -17.38 12.30
CA ARG A 344 -4.87 -16.82 13.00
C ARG A 344 -6.10 -17.74 12.96
N LEU A 345 -6.19 -18.64 11.97
CA LEU A 345 -7.24 -19.67 11.87
C LEU A 345 -6.96 -20.92 12.73
N ILE A 346 -5.70 -21.21 13.00
CA ILE A 346 -5.23 -22.37 13.81
C ILE A 346 -4.39 -21.90 15.00
N LEU A 347 -5.06 -21.30 16.00
CA LEU A 347 -4.41 -20.64 17.13
C LEU A 347 -3.56 -21.59 18.01
N ASP A 348 -4.03 -22.83 18.23
CA ASP A 348 -3.44 -23.75 19.21
C ASP A 348 -2.44 -24.77 18.62
N ILE A 349 -2.50 -25.04 17.30
CA ILE A 349 -1.71 -26.08 16.63
C ILE A 349 -1.01 -25.46 15.41
N PRO A 350 0.09 -24.69 15.61
CA PRO A 350 0.76 -23.96 14.53
C PRO A 350 1.43 -24.88 13.50
N ASP A 351 1.34 -24.54 12.21
CA ASP A 351 2.13 -25.20 11.17
C ASP A 351 3.59 -24.73 11.22
N ILE A 352 4.40 -25.50 11.94
CA ILE A 352 5.85 -25.29 12.11
C ILE A 352 6.57 -25.22 10.75
N LYS A 353 6.15 -26.02 9.75
CA LYS A 353 6.80 -26.01 8.42
C LYS A 353 6.52 -24.69 7.71
N LEU A 354 5.27 -24.24 7.70
CA LEU A 354 4.89 -22.97 7.08
C LEU A 354 5.54 -21.77 7.78
N CYS A 355 5.52 -21.73 9.11
CA CYS A 355 6.14 -20.65 9.88
C CYS A 355 7.66 -20.59 9.66
N SER A 356 8.34 -21.74 9.68
CA SER A 356 9.76 -21.84 9.34
C SER A 356 10.05 -21.36 7.91
N ARG A 357 9.20 -21.69 6.93
CA ARG A 357 9.38 -21.24 5.54
C ARG A 357 9.12 -19.74 5.35
N ALA A 358 8.15 -19.15 6.06
CA ALA A 358 7.99 -17.70 6.10
C ALA A 358 9.23 -17.00 6.68
N TRP A 359 9.83 -17.56 7.73
CA TRP A 359 11.09 -17.03 8.29
C TRP A 359 12.28 -17.11 7.33
N GLU A 360 12.40 -18.20 6.54
CA GLU A 360 13.41 -18.25 5.46
C GLU A 360 13.15 -17.22 4.34
N VAL A 361 11.90 -16.81 4.09
CA VAL A 361 11.58 -15.67 3.18
C VAL A 361 12.06 -14.35 3.78
N VAL A 362 11.88 -14.11 5.09
CA VAL A 362 12.42 -12.91 5.76
C VAL A 362 13.94 -12.85 5.66
N LYS A 363 14.63 -13.99 5.84
CA LYS A 363 16.09 -14.07 5.66
C LYS A 363 16.53 -13.77 4.22
N ALA A 364 15.74 -14.17 3.23
CA ALA A 364 16.04 -13.93 1.81
C ALA A 364 15.77 -12.47 1.37
N CYS A 365 14.87 -11.75 2.05
CA CYS A 365 14.55 -10.35 1.77
C CYS A 365 14.19 -9.61 3.07
N VAL A 366 15.20 -9.07 3.75
CA VAL A 366 15.08 -8.40 5.06
C VAL A 366 14.27 -7.10 5.05
N LEU A 367 13.86 -6.62 3.88
CA LEU A 367 13.10 -5.38 3.69
C LEU A 367 12.33 -5.45 2.36
N VAL A 368 11.06 -5.07 2.37
CA VAL A 368 10.19 -5.07 1.18
C VAL A 368 9.63 -3.66 0.92
N PRO A 369 9.98 -3.00 -0.19
CA PRO A 369 9.47 -1.67 -0.51
C PRO A 369 7.99 -1.71 -0.91
N VAL A 370 7.18 -0.87 -0.26
CA VAL A 370 5.76 -0.64 -0.56
C VAL A 370 5.60 0.54 -1.53
N THR A 371 6.29 1.65 -1.25
CA THR A 371 6.38 2.81 -2.13
C THR A 371 7.83 3.12 -2.50
N THR A 372 8.13 4.33 -2.96
CA THR A 372 9.49 4.89 -3.07
C THR A 372 10.06 5.35 -1.71
N THR A 373 9.21 5.66 -0.73
CA THR A 373 9.58 6.20 0.59
C THR A 373 9.34 5.21 1.74
N VAL A 374 8.31 4.36 1.62
CA VAL A 374 7.86 3.40 2.64
C VAL A 374 8.30 1.99 2.29
N ALA A 375 8.87 1.27 3.27
CA ALA A 375 9.22 -0.13 3.14
C ALA A 375 9.00 -0.88 4.46
N ILE A 376 8.48 -2.10 4.34
CA ILE A 376 8.20 -3.00 5.46
C ILE A 376 9.46 -3.78 5.84
N CYS A 377 9.72 -3.90 7.15
CA CYS A 377 10.62 -4.90 7.72
C CYS A 377 9.81 -6.20 7.98
N PRO A 378 9.97 -7.29 7.21
CA PRO A 378 9.02 -8.41 7.26
C PRO A 378 8.97 -9.16 8.60
N GLU A 379 10.01 -9.06 9.43
CA GLU A 379 10.00 -9.61 10.79
C GLU A 379 8.98 -8.93 11.70
N THR A 380 8.72 -7.63 11.53
CA THR A 380 7.83 -6.89 12.45
C THR A 380 6.38 -7.19 12.15
N VAL A 381 6.05 -7.50 10.88
CA VAL A 381 4.73 -7.96 10.45
C VAL A 381 4.44 -9.37 10.99
N LEU A 382 5.42 -10.29 10.91
CA LEU A 382 5.31 -11.61 11.51
C LEU A 382 5.17 -11.50 13.03
N ASP A 383 5.99 -10.67 13.70
CA ASP A 383 5.91 -10.49 15.14
C ASP A 383 4.56 -9.92 15.59
N MET A 384 4.05 -8.90 14.90
CA MET A 384 2.81 -8.22 15.27
C MET A 384 1.55 -9.07 15.02
N HIS A 385 1.55 -9.94 14.00
CA HIS A 385 0.30 -10.56 13.52
C HIS A 385 0.25 -12.10 13.54
N LEU A 386 1.36 -12.81 13.76
CA LEU A 386 1.30 -14.26 14.02
C LEU A 386 0.55 -14.57 15.32
N SER A 387 -0.15 -15.70 15.37
CA SER A 387 -0.68 -16.23 16.63
C SER A 387 0.47 -16.55 17.61
N PRO A 388 0.24 -16.51 18.94
CA PRO A 388 1.30 -16.72 19.93
C PRO A 388 2.09 -18.01 19.72
N ALA A 389 1.41 -19.14 19.52
CA ALA A 389 2.05 -20.42 19.26
C ALA A 389 2.85 -20.43 17.93
N ALA A 390 2.39 -19.73 16.90
CA ALA A 390 3.13 -19.60 15.64
C ALA A 390 4.39 -18.73 15.79
N ARG A 391 4.36 -17.69 16.64
CA ARG A 391 5.55 -16.87 16.97
C ARG A 391 6.61 -17.71 17.69
N GLU A 392 6.21 -18.52 18.67
CA GLU A 392 7.11 -19.44 19.38
C GLU A 392 7.79 -20.44 18.42
N CYS A 393 7.11 -20.86 17.36
CA CYS A 393 7.66 -21.77 16.33
C CYS A 393 8.72 -21.12 15.42
N VAL A 394 8.78 -19.78 15.33
CA VAL A 394 9.85 -19.06 14.63
C VAL A 394 11.02 -18.78 15.57
N GLY A 395 10.74 -18.59 16.87
CA GLY A 395 11.71 -18.52 17.96
C GLY A 395 11.75 -17.15 18.64
N ASN A 396 11.94 -17.17 19.96
CA ASN A 396 11.77 -15.98 20.82
C ASN A 396 12.70 -14.80 20.49
N ASP A 397 13.86 -15.06 19.90
CA ASP A 397 14.84 -14.04 19.51
C ASP A 397 14.63 -13.49 18.08
N MET A 398 13.49 -13.76 17.42
CA MET A 398 13.21 -13.42 16.01
C MET A 398 13.58 -11.96 15.67
N LEU A 399 13.09 -10.98 16.43
CA LEU A 399 13.37 -9.56 16.20
C LEU A 399 14.86 -9.21 16.37
N ALA A 400 15.55 -9.80 17.35
CA ALA A 400 16.97 -9.58 17.57
C ALA A 400 17.82 -10.18 16.44
N SER A 401 17.44 -11.39 15.98
CA SER A 401 18.05 -12.09 14.84
C SER A 401 17.89 -11.30 13.54
N ALA A 402 16.67 -10.85 13.21
CA ALA A 402 16.42 -10.03 12.03
C ALA A 402 17.14 -8.67 12.10
N THR A 403 17.17 -8.02 13.26
CA THR A 403 17.90 -6.75 13.42
C THR A 403 19.41 -6.96 13.24
N SER A 404 19.96 -8.09 13.68
CA SER A 404 21.36 -8.46 13.38
C SER A 404 21.57 -8.69 11.88
N LEU A 405 20.66 -9.43 11.22
CA LEU A 405 20.73 -9.71 9.79
C LEU A 405 20.59 -8.44 8.93
N ARG A 406 19.75 -7.47 9.33
CA ARG A 406 19.67 -6.14 8.67
C ARG A 406 20.99 -5.38 8.78
N ARG A 407 21.68 -5.40 9.93
CA ARG A 407 23.01 -4.78 10.09
C ARG A 407 24.08 -5.47 9.24
N GLU A 408 24.10 -6.80 9.21
CA GLU A 408 25.01 -7.59 8.37
C GLU A 408 24.77 -7.34 6.87
N THR A 409 23.50 -7.30 6.46
CA THR A 409 23.08 -6.97 5.09
C THR A 409 23.52 -5.56 4.72
N LEU A 410 23.33 -4.56 5.59
CA LEU A 410 23.81 -3.20 5.36
C LEU A 410 25.33 -3.14 5.26
N ALA A 411 26.08 -3.84 6.11
CA ALA A 411 27.55 -3.88 6.04
C ALA A 411 28.08 -4.48 4.73
N ASN A 412 27.48 -5.58 4.26
CA ASN A 412 27.79 -6.20 2.97
C ASN A 412 27.43 -5.28 1.79
N ILE A 413 26.28 -4.62 1.84
CA ILE A 413 25.88 -3.60 0.84
C ILE A 413 26.87 -2.43 0.85
N ASP A 414 27.26 -1.95 2.02
CA ASP A 414 28.17 -0.83 2.22
C ASP A 414 29.55 -1.02 1.60
N GLU A 415 30.05 -2.26 1.58
CA GLU A 415 31.27 -2.68 0.92
C GLU A 415 31.06 -2.89 -0.59
N THR A 416 30.02 -3.63 -0.99
CA THR A 416 29.84 -4.11 -2.37
C THR A 416 29.17 -3.11 -3.33
N PHE A 417 28.46 -2.09 -2.80
CA PHE A 417 27.65 -1.15 -3.59
C PHE A 417 28.39 -0.47 -4.76
N PRO A 418 29.64 0.03 -4.62
CA PRO A 418 30.36 0.65 -5.74
C PRO A 418 30.61 -0.32 -6.91
N ALA A 419 30.91 -1.59 -6.60
CA ALA A 419 31.18 -2.62 -7.62
C ALA A 419 29.88 -3.12 -8.27
N LYS A 420 28.85 -3.41 -7.47
CA LYS A 420 27.54 -3.87 -7.96
C LYS A 420 26.84 -2.79 -8.79
N LEU A 421 26.93 -1.51 -8.40
CA LEU A 421 26.45 -0.40 -9.22
C LEU A 421 27.23 -0.27 -10.54
N HIS A 422 28.55 -0.44 -10.54
CA HIS A 422 29.35 -0.36 -11.78
C HIS A 422 29.00 -1.48 -12.78
N ASP A 423 28.77 -2.71 -12.30
CA ASP A 423 28.25 -3.83 -13.10
C ASP A 423 26.88 -3.52 -13.70
N MET A 424 25.95 -3.00 -12.89
CA MET A 424 24.61 -2.60 -13.38
C MET A 424 24.67 -1.46 -14.39
N VAL A 425 25.51 -0.43 -14.17
CA VAL A 425 25.78 0.65 -15.14
C VAL A 425 26.29 0.09 -16.46
N THR A 426 27.26 -0.83 -16.41
CA THR A 426 27.85 -1.43 -17.62
C THR A 426 26.83 -2.24 -18.41
N LYS A 427 25.99 -3.03 -17.72
CA LYS A 427 24.90 -3.79 -18.33
C LYS A 427 23.83 -2.89 -18.94
N SER A 428 23.41 -1.82 -18.26
CA SER A 428 22.41 -0.88 -18.78
C SER A 428 22.92 -0.06 -19.96
N VAL A 429 24.19 0.34 -20.00
CA VAL A 429 24.79 1.01 -21.18
C VAL A 429 24.86 0.06 -22.38
N ALA A 430 25.29 -1.20 -22.16
CA ALA A 430 25.31 -2.21 -23.21
C ALA A 430 23.90 -2.57 -23.74
N TRP A 431 22.91 -2.64 -22.84
CA TRP A 431 21.50 -2.77 -23.22
C TRP A 431 21.01 -1.56 -24.01
N LEU A 432 21.25 -0.34 -23.53
CA LEU A 432 20.77 0.89 -24.17
C LEU A 432 21.32 1.04 -25.59
N SER A 433 22.60 0.70 -25.80
CA SER A 433 23.21 0.65 -27.13
C SER A 433 22.50 -0.33 -28.06
N ARG A 434 22.18 -1.55 -27.60
CA ARG A 434 21.45 -2.56 -28.40
C ARG A 434 19.97 -2.19 -28.61
N PHE A 435 19.36 -1.52 -27.65
CA PHE A 435 17.95 -1.14 -27.69
C PHE A 435 17.69 0.08 -28.60
N THR A 436 18.59 1.05 -28.59
CA THR A 436 18.47 2.31 -29.37
C THR A 436 18.97 2.21 -30.80
N ALA A 437 19.81 1.22 -31.12
CA ALA A 437 20.23 0.89 -32.48
C ALA A 437 19.04 0.61 -33.41
N VAL A 438 19.23 0.86 -34.71
CA VAL A 438 18.25 0.50 -35.74
C VAL A 438 18.15 -1.03 -35.79
N PRO A 439 16.95 -1.63 -35.70
CA PRO A 439 16.79 -3.07 -35.84
C PRO A 439 17.29 -3.54 -37.21
N THR A 440 18.37 -4.30 -37.24
CA THR A 440 18.73 -5.12 -38.39
C THR A 440 17.66 -6.20 -38.54
N VAL A 441 16.88 -6.14 -39.61
CA VAL A 441 15.89 -7.19 -39.92
C VAL A 441 16.68 -8.47 -40.23
N GLU A 442 16.61 -9.41 -39.31
CA GLU A 442 17.22 -10.74 -39.48
C GLU A 442 16.40 -11.57 -40.48
N SER A 443 16.80 -12.82 -40.73
CA SER A 443 16.21 -13.71 -41.75
C SER A 443 14.70 -13.96 -41.63
N SER A 444 14.05 -13.54 -40.53
CA SER A 444 12.60 -13.41 -40.44
C SER A 444 12.14 -12.31 -39.49
N LEU A 445 10.92 -11.82 -39.72
CA LEU A 445 10.22 -10.89 -38.84
C LEU A 445 10.00 -11.48 -37.43
N SER A 446 9.73 -12.78 -37.32
CA SER A 446 9.48 -13.45 -36.03
C SER A 446 10.74 -13.57 -35.17
N ILE A 447 11.92 -13.82 -35.77
CA ILE A 447 13.20 -13.75 -35.05
C ILE A 447 13.43 -12.31 -34.58
N THR A 448 13.29 -11.33 -35.48
CA THR A 448 13.45 -9.90 -35.17
C THR A 448 12.54 -9.47 -34.01
N MET A 449 11.27 -9.87 -34.00
CA MET A 449 10.31 -9.56 -32.92
C MET A 449 10.64 -10.27 -31.61
N ASN A 450 11.11 -11.53 -31.63
CA ASN A 450 11.62 -12.18 -30.41
C ASN A 450 12.82 -11.42 -29.82
N SER A 451 13.80 -11.03 -30.66
CA SER A 451 14.97 -10.24 -30.22
C SER A 451 14.57 -8.89 -29.62
N ARG A 452 13.49 -8.25 -30.10
CA ARG A 452 12.95 -7.01 -29.51
C ARG A 452 12.19 -7.28 -28.20
N VAL A 453 11.36 -8.32 -28.11
CA VAL A 453 10.74 -8.78 -26.84
C VAL A 453 11.81 -9.00 -25.76
N GLU A 454 12.90 -9.72 -26.11
CA GLU A 454 14.01 -9.96 -25.19
C GLU A 454 14.69 -8.68 -24.74
N LEU A 455 14.89 -7.70 -25.63
CA LEU A 455 15.46 -6.40 -25.28
C LEU A 455 14.53 -5.59 -24.36
N PHE A 456 13.21 -5.58 -24.59
CA PHE A 456 12.26 -4.96 -23.66
C PHE A 456 12.32 -5.63 -22.28
N GLN A 457 12.28 -6.96 -22.22
CA GLN A 457 12.40 -7.71 -20.96
C GLN A 457 13.74 -7.48 -20.24
N GLN A 458 14.85 -7.38 -20.99
CA GLN A 458 16.17 -7.05 -20.43
C GLN A 458 16.18 -5.65 -19.81
N GLY A 459 15.62 -4.64 -20.50
CA GLY A 459 15.53 -3.27 -19.99
C GLY A 459 14.69 -3.16 -18.72
N ILE A 460 13.50 -3.77 -18.72
CA ILE A 460 12.61 -3.77 -17.55
C ILE A 460 13.25 -4.53 -16.36
N LYS A 461 13.97 -5.63 -16.60
CA LYS A 461 14.72 -6.35 -15.55
C LYS A 461 15.87 -5.52 -14.97
N LEU A 462 16.64 -4.83 -15.81
CA LEU A 462 17.72 -3.95 -15.36
C LEU A 462 17.18 -2.76 -14.55
N ALA A 463 16.13 -2.09 -15.04
CA ALA A 463 15.47 -1.00 -14.34
C ALA A 463 14.86 -1.45 -13.00
N SER A 464 14.13 -2.57 -12.98
CA SER A 464 13.52 -3.07 -11.75
C SER A 464 14.58 -3.46 -10.72
N GLY A 465 15.58 -4.25 -11.12
CA GLY A 465 16.66 -4.66 -10.21
C GLY A 465 17.48 -3.50 -9.67
N LEU A 466 17.81 -2.51 -10.50
CA LEU A 466 18.53 -1.30 -10.06
C LEU A 466 17.68 -0.47 -9.09
N ARG A 467 16.40 -0.27 -9.37
CA ARG A 467 15.47 0.43 -8.47
C ARG A 467 15.36 -0.30 -7.13
N HIS A 468 15.04 -1.59 -7.14
CA HIS A 468 14.92 -2.38 -5.91
C HIS A 468 16.22 -2.35 -5.09
N TYR A 469 17.40 -2.42 -5.73
CA TYR A 469 18.67 -2.34 -5.01
C TYR A 469 18.98 -0.94 -4.45
N LEU A 470 18.63 0.14 -5.14
CA LEU A 470 18.77 1.51 -4.61
C LEU A 470 17.81 1.76 -3.44
N GLN A 471 16.58 1.24 -3.51
CA GLN A 471 15.62 1.26 -2.41
C GLN A 471 16.15 0.47 -1.20
N GLU A 472 16.64 -0.76 -1.43
CA GLU A 472 17.25 -1.63 -0.41
C GLU A 472 18.41 -0.91 0.33
N VAL A 473 19.29 -0.21 -0.39
CA VAL A 473 20.35 0.65 0.19
C VAL A 473 19.79 1.76 1.08
N VAL A 474 18.80 2.53 0.57
CA VAL A 474 18.26 3.70 1.28
C VAL A 474 17.44 3.29 2.50
N HIS A 475 16.50 2.35 2.35
CA HIS A 475 15.62 1.96 3.45
C HIS A 475 16.36 1.14 4.53
N LEU A 476 17.44 0.40 4.22
CA LEU A 476 18.28 -0.20 5.26
C LEU A 476 19.09 0.84 6.05
N HIS A 477 19.54 1.91 5.40
CA HIS A 477 20.14 3.05 6.10
C HIS A 477 19.12 3.74 7.01
N VAL A 478 17.88 3.99 6.54
CA VAL A 478 16.81 4.62 7.33
C VAL A 478 16.33 3.73 8.48
N SER A 479 16.03 2.45 8.25
CA SER A 479 15.49 1.51 9.25
C SER A 479 16.50 1.05 10.32
N LEU A 480 17.74 1.55 10.25
CA LEU A 480 18.81 1.35 11.23
C LEU A 480 19.41 2.67 11.74
N ASP A 481 18.79 3.83 11.41
CA ASP A 481 19.28 5.19 11.69
C ASP A 481 20.79 5.39 11.35
N SER A 482 21.25 4.72 10.28
CA SER A 482 22.66 4.64 9.90
C SER A 482 23.02 5.75 8.90
N PRO A 483 24.08 6.55 9.13
CA PRO A 483 24.36 7.73 8.31
C PRO A 483 24.88 7.40 6.91
N ILE A 484 24.20 7.92 5.88
CA ILE A 484 24.63 7.81 4.48
C ILE A 484 25.80 8.77 4.20
N THR A 485 26.98 8.24 3.86
CA THR A 485 28.14 9.10 3.54
C THR A 485 27.92 9.89 2.25
N LYS A 486 28.48 11.12 2.16
CA LYS A 486 28.46 11.96 0.95
C LYS A 486 28.98 11.25 -0.32
N ARG A 487 29.83 10.22 -0.16
CA ARG A 487 30.30 9.36 -1.26
C ARG A 487 29.18 8.42 -1.77
N ARG A 488 28.38 7.84 -0.87
CA ARG A 488 27.24 6.97 -1.24
C ARG A 488 26.10 7.77 -1.87
N VAL A 489 25.79 8.97 -1.37
CA VAL A 489 24.77 9.85 -1.99
C VAL A 489 25.05 10.08 -3.49
N ARG A 490 26.31 10.33 -3.87
CA ARG A 490 26.73 10.48 -5.29
C ARG A 490 26.69 9.18 -6.11
N LEU A 491 26.73 8.01 -5.47
CA LEU A 491 26.54 6.72 -6.15
C LEU A 491 25.04 6.42 -6.30
N ILE A 492 24.22 6.77 -5.30
CA ILE A 492 22.76 6.69 -5.37
C ILE A 492 22.23 7.62 -6.46
N SER A 493 22.68 8.88 -6.55
CA SER A 493 22.26 9.81 -7.61
C SER A 493 22.57 9.24 -9.00
N ARG A 494 23.79 8.73 -9.21
CA ARG A 494 24.20 8.06 -10.46
C ARG A 494 23.33 6.84 -10.80
N GLY A 495 22.83 6.13 -9.79
CA GLY A 495 21.85 5.06 -9.96
C GLY A 495 20.48 5.58 -10.42
N VAL A 496 20.01 6.68 -9.83
CA VAL A 496 18.74 7.34 -10.20
C VAL A 496 18.83 7.97 -11.59
N GLU A 497 19.93 8.64 -11.94
CA GLU A 497 20.24 9.15 -13.28
C GLU A 497 20.13 8.03 -14.34
N LEU A 498 20.62 6.83 -14.03
CA LEU A 498 20.54 5.67 -14.92
C LEU A 498 19.13 5.07 -15.01
N LEU A 499 18.35 5.08 -13.94
CA LEU A 499 16.93 4.73 -13.98
C LEU A 499 16.15 5.70 -14.87
N GLN A 500 16.39 7.00 -14.73
CA GLN A 500 15.78 8.04 -15.56
C GLN A 500 16.14 7.85 -17.03
N ALA A 501 17.43 7.66 -17.36
CA ALA A 501 17.86 7.39 -18.73
C ALA A 501 17.23 6.10 -19.32
N THR A 502 17.00 5.07 -18.49
CA THR A 502 16.34 3.82 -18.90
C THR A 502 14.84 4.03 -19.13
N HIS A 503 14.17 4.81 -18.28
CA HIS A 503 12.78 5.20 -18.47
C HIS A 503 12.60 6.05 -19.74
N GLU A 504 13.41 7.08 -19.93
CA GLU A 504 13.34 7.97 -21.09
C GLU A 504 13.60 7.25 -22.42
N ALA A 505 14.48 6.24 -22.42
CA ALA A 505 14.69 5.38 -23.58
C ALA A 505 13.44 4.55 -23.94
N LEU A 506 12.65 4.15 -22.94
CA LEU A 506 11.40 3.39 -23.10
C LEU A 506 10.18 4.27 -23.42
N THR A 507 10.25 5.60 -23.26
CA THR A 507 9.10 6.51 -23.46
C THR A 507 9.25 7.52 -24.60
N ARG A 508 10.45 8.07 -24.88
CA ARG A 508 10.60 9.25 -25.77
C ARG A 508 10.50 9.00 -27.28
N LYS A 509 10.31 7.77 -27.76
CA LYS A 509 10.30 7.45 -29.21
C LYS A 509 8.89 7.13 -29.70
N VAL A 510 8.31 7.97 -30.57
CA VAL A 510 7.04 7.71 -31.26
C VAL A 510 7.05 6.37 -32.00
N ASN A 511 8.14 6.07 -32.71
CA ASN A 511 8.34 4.78 -33.39
C ASN A 511 8.32 3.58 -32.42
N LEU A 512 8.67 3.78 -31.14
CA LEU A 512 8.65 2.74 -30.13
C LEU A 512 7.21 2.42 -29.67
N SER A 513 6.29 3.39 -29.68
CA SER A 513 4.87 3.13 -29.42
C SER A 513 4.28 2.20 -30.50
N VAL A 514 4.55 2.47 -31.77
CA VAL A 514 4.15 1.61 -32.90
C VAL A 514 4.84 0.23 -32.82
N GLU A 515 6.12 0.19 -32.49
CA GLU A 515 6.86 -1.07 -32.29
C GLU A 515 6.31 -1.89 -31.10
N ILE A 516 5.98 -1.25 -29.98
CA ILE A 516 5.35 -1.89 -28.83
C ILE A 516 4.02 -2.52 -29.24
N GLN A 517 3.19 -1.86 -30.03
CA GLN A 517 1.94 -2.46 -30.52
C GLN A 517 2.20 -3.71 -31.40
N HIS A 518 3.21 -3.67 -32.27
CA HIS A 518 3.59 -4.87 -33.06
C HIS A 518 4.13 -6.00 -32.16
N VAL A 519 4.90 -5.67 -31.13
CA VAL A 519 5.43 -6.63 -30.15
C VAL A 519 4.30 -7.24 -29.30
N LEU A 520 3.33 -6.44 -28.85
CA LEU A 520 2.15 -6.90 -28.12
C LEU A 520 1.28 -7.83 -28.99
N ASN A 521 0.98 -7.43 -30.22
CA ASN A 521 0.22 -8.25 -31.16
C ASN A 521 0.92 -9.59 -31.47
N PHE A 522 2.26 -9.59 -31.58
CA PHE A 522 3.07 -10.81 -31.76
C PHE A 522 3.04 -11.73 -30.52
N LEU A 523 3.04 -11.15 -29.31
CA LEU A 523 2.88 -11.92 -28.07
C LEU A 523 1.47 -12.49 -27.94
N ALA A 524 0.43 -11.73 -28.28
CA ALA A 524 -0.96 -12.19 -28.28
C ALA A 524 -1.19 -13.38 -29.25
N ASP A 525 -0.73 -13.27 -30.51
CA ASP A 525 -0.75 -14.37 -31.49
C ASP A 525 -0.02 -15.62 -30.97
N ARG A 526 1.11 -15.45 -30.29
CA ARG A 526 1.86 -16.56 -29.68
C ARG A 526 1.13 -17.21 -28.51
N ILE A 527 0.49 -16.42 -27.64
CA ILE A 527 -0.32 -16.92 -26.52
C ILE A 527 -1.55 -17.67 -27.06
N TYR A 528 -2.27 -17.07 -28.02
CA TYR A 528 -3.42 -17.68 -28.69
C TYR A 528 -3.06 -19.04 -29.31
N ARG A 529 -1.91 -19.14 -30.00
CA ARG A 529 -1.43 -20.42 -30.56
C ARG A 529 -1.16 -21.48 -29.48
N ILE A 530 -0.63 -21.10 -28.32
CA ILE A 530 -0.37 -22.01 -27.20
C ILE A 530 -1.69 -22.47 -26.55
N MET A 531 -2.71 -21.61 -26.49
CA MET A 531 -4.02 -21.94 -25.91
C MET A 531 -4.91 -22.77 -26.85
N VAL A 532 -4.91 -22.46 -28.15
CA VAL A 532 -5.86 -23.00 -29.13
C VAL A 532 -5.31 -24.21 -29.91
N ARG A 533 -3.99 -24.44 -29.87
CA ARG A 533 -3.39 -25.69 -30.36
C ARG A 533 -2.75 -26.48 -29.21
N PRO A 534 -3.46 -27.46 -28.61
CA PRO A 534 -2.77 -28.60 -28.02
C PRO A 534 -1.88 -29.25 -29.10
N GLY A 535 -0.73 -29.79 -28.66
CA GLY A 535 0.24 -30.50 -29.51
C GLY A 535 -0.19 -31.92 -29.83
#